data_AF-E4N4L4-F1
#
_entry.id   AF-E4N4L4-F1
#
_cell.length_a   1.000
_cell.length_b   1.000
_cell.length_c   1.000
_cell.angle_alpha   90.00
_cell.angle_beta   90.00
_cell.angle_gamma   90.00
#
_symmetry.space_group_name_H-M   'P 1'
#
loop_
_entity.id
_entity.type
_entity.pdbx_description
1 polymer ?
#
loop_
_entity_poly.entity_id
_entity_poly.type
_entity_poly.pdbx_seq_one_letter_code
_entity_poly.pdbx_strand_id
1 'polypeptide(L)'
;MTTPTAVAAPSGGGTATVSAAVTAPAAFTHPGVLLGKSQLDLIRTRVNGGVEPQKSAWSQLLASPYASSSYTPHPRSTVECGSSSNPDYGCSDEREDAIAAYTDALAWYVTGNSSYAKKAIQIMDAWSGTITTHTNTNAPLQTGWAGTVWSESAEIVKYTYSGGWSNSARFDTMLRNVYLPVVIQGAPDKNGNWELIMMDAAVGIAVHLDDATSYNKAMSIFTGRVPAYVYTTSDGSQPAYPPRSSINTTSELVSYWFGQSTFVNGLAQETCRDFGHTGWGLDAISHVAETARLQGTDLWSQLATRMRSTYEFHAGYDNGASVPSSLCGGSVSLGVGPVTEIAYSALHNRLGLSLANTQKYTLAHRPEGTDDHWIAWETLTHGDTGTPAAANDFSLALSPASGSVSAGSPATAAVSTATTSGTAQSVTLTATGLPAGASASFSPASVNSGSGSTLTVTTTASTPAGTYPITVKGTAASGTHSATYTLTVTTTSTGTCQPAWNPATAYVPNDQVSYNGHNYTALYWSTDVTPGSAIAWNIWQDNGTC
;
A
#
# COMPACT_ATOMS: atom_id res chain seq x y z
N MET A 1 -6.84 56.89 46.28
CA MET A 1 -6.31 55.87 45.36
C MET A 1 -6.74 54.51 45.87
N THR A 2 -7.27 53.69 44.96
CA THR A 2 -7.37 52.22 44.98
C THR A 2 -8.21 51.52 46.06
N THR A 3 -9.48 51.30 45.71
CA THR A 3 -10.32 50.16 46.09
C THR A 3 -9.77 48.83 45.52
N PRO A 4 -9.92 47.70 46.24
CA PRO A 4 -9.56 46.39 45.70
C PRO A 4 -10.70 45.82 44.86
N THR A 5 -10.41 45.47 43.61
CA THR A 5 -11.31 44.79 42.68
C THR A 5 -11.30 43.29 42.94
N ALA A 6 -12.50 42.71 43.05
CA ALA A 6 -12.72 41.27 43.15
C ALA A 6 -12.28 40.54 41.88
N VAL A 7 -11.55 39.44 42.05
CA VAL A 7 -11.16 38.53 40.97
C VAL A 7 -12.33 37.59 40.69
N ALA A 8 -12.93 37.72 39.52
CA ALA A 8 -13.89 36.76 39.00
C ALA A 8 -13.16 35.49 38.54
N ALA A 9 -13.72 34.32 38.90
CA ALA A 9 -13.24 33.02 38.43
C ALA A 9 -13.50 32.87 36.91
N PRO A 10 -12.58 32.30 36.12
CA PRO A 10 -12.86 31.98 34.74
C PRO A 10 -13.72 30.71 34.66
N SER A 11 -14.98 30.89 34.28
CA SER A 11 -15.80 29.86 33.65
C SER A 11 -15.24 29.58 32.26
N GLY A 12 -14.43 28.53 32.12
CA GLY A 12 -13.86 28.09 30.85
C GLY A 12 -14.29 26.66 30.54
N GLY A 13 -15.50 26.49 30.01
CA GLY A 13 -15.83 25.29 29.24
C GLY A 13 -14.99 25.30 27.98
N GLY A 14 -13.89 24.55 27.98
CA GLY A 14 -13.05 24.38 26.80
C GLY A 14 -13.82 23.61 25.75
N THR A 15 -14.31 24.30 24.73
CA THR A 15 -14.71 23.66 23.48
C THR A 15 -13.43 23.13 22.83
N ALA A 16 -13.25 21.81 22.88
CA ALA A 16 -12.28 21.13 22.04
C ALA A 16 -12.49 21.60 20.60
N THR A 17 -11.39 22.09 20.00
CA THR A 17 -11.35 22.65 18.65
C THR A 17 -12.02 21.72 17.65
N VAL A 18 -13.06 22.23 17.00
CA VAL A 18 -13.80 21.58 15.93
C VAL A 18 -12.82 21.29 14.79
N SER A 19 -12.52 20.01 14.56
CA SER A 19 -11.89 19.57 13.31
C SER A 19 -12.75 20.06 12.15
N ALA A 20 -12.14 20.47 11.02
CA ALA A 20 -12.88 20.94 9.85
C ALA A 20 -14.04 19.97 9.54
N ALA A 21 -15.23 20.50 9.30
CA ALA A 21 -16.40 19.67 9.01
C ALA A 21 -16.08 18.74 7.83
N VAL A 22 -16.20 17.42 8.05
CA VAL A 22 -16.00 16.44 6.99
C VAL A 22 -17.23 16.45 6.09
N THR A 23 -17.06 16.99 4.89
CA THR A 23 -18.13 17.11 3.89
C THR A 23 -17.94 16.13 2.75
N ALA A 24 -19.02 15.80 2.06
CA ALA A 24 -19.02 15.00 0.85
C ALA A 24 -18.11 15.62 -0.22
N PRO A 25 -17.42 14.79 -1.03
CA PRO A 25 -16.71 15.27 -2.21
C PRO A 25 -17.68 15.82 -3.26
N ALA A 26 -17.16 16.53 -4.26
CA ALA A 26 -17.96 17.00 -5.38
C ALA A 26 -18.58 15.85 -6.21
N ALA A 27 -17.90 14.69 -6.23
CA ALA A 27 -18.38 13.44 -6.78
C ALA A 27 -17.79 12.29 -5.96
N PHE A 28 -18.58 11.25 -5.70
CA PHE A 28 -18.10 10.08 -4.99
C PHE A 28 -17.20 9.22 -5.87
N THR A 29 -16.19 8.61 -5.24
CA THR A 29 -15.29 7.63 -5.87
C THR A 29 -15.86 6.23 -5.69
N HIS A 30 -15.85 5.45 -6.77
CA HIS A 30 -16.37 4.08 -6.79
C HIS A 30 -15.43 3.08 -7.49
N PRO A 31 -15.32 1.83 -7.01
CA PRO A 31 -15.78 1.39 -5.69
C PRO A 31 -15.07 2.20 -4.59
N GLY A 32 -15.80 2.57 -3.54
CA GLY A 32 -15.27 3.47 -2.51
C GLY A 32 -15.93 3.39 -1.14
N VAL A 33 -16.64 2.30 -0.84
CA VAL A 33 -17.06 1.95 0.52
C VAL A 33 -16.15 0.84 1.02
N LEU A 34 -15.39 1.13 2.08
CA LEU A 34 -14.32 0.33 2.69
C LEU A 34 -13.15 -0.04 1.74
N LEU A 35 -13.42 -0.44 0.50
CA LEU A 35 -12.44 -0.88 -0.49
C LEU A 35 -12.47 -0.04 -1.76
N GLY A 36 -11.29 0.46 -2.13
CA GLY A 36 -11.04 1.11 -3.41
C GLY A 36 -10.55 0.13 -4.47
N LYS A 37 -10.67 0.53 -5.75
CA LYS A 37 -10.20 -0.29 -6.89
C LYS A 37 -8.72 -0.72 -6.76
N SER A 38 -7.84 0.20 -6.36
CA SER A 38 -6.40 -0.08 -6.23
C SER A 38 -6.11 -1.14 -5.16
N GLN A 39 -6.85 -1.12 -4.05
CA GLN A 39 -6.73 -2.10 -2.98
C GLN A 39 -7.27 -3.46 -3.42
N LEU A 40 -8.41 -3.48 -4.13
CA LEU A 40 -8.92 -4.71 -4.75
C LEU A 40 -7.92 -5.32 -5.75
N ASP A 41 -7.27 -4.49 -6.58
CA ASP A 41 -6.20 -4.94 -7.50
C ASP A 41 -4.99 -5.50 -6.74
N LEU A 42 -4.61 -4.89 -5.62
CA LEU A 42 -3.54 -5.37 -4.74
C LEU A 42 -3.90 -6.72 -4.12
N ILE A 43 -5.11 -6.86 -3.56
CA ILE A 43 -5.60 -8.14 -2.99
C ILE A 43 -5.54 -9.24 -4.05
N ARG A 44 -6.09 -9.00 -5.25
CA ARG A 44 -6.01 -9.93 -6.39
C ARG A 44 -4.57 -10.34 -6.66
N THR A 45 -3.67 -9.38 -6.76
CA THR A 45 -2.25 -9.62 -7.07
C THR A 45 -1.58 -10.47 -5.98
N ARG A 46 -1.81 -10.14 -4.71
CA ARG A 46 -1.23 -10.87 -3.56
C ARG A 46 -1.79 -12.28 -3.45
N VAL A 47 -3.10 -12.48 -3.62
CA VAL A 47 -3.71 -13.81 -3.63
C VAL A 47 -3.15 -14.67 -4.76
N ASN A 48 -3.14 -14.16 -6.01
CA ASN A 48 -2.64 -14.90 -7.16
C ASN A 48 -1.13 -15.17 -7.08
N GLY A 49 -0.38 -14.29 -6.39
CA GLY A 49 1.04 -14.46 -6.09
C GLY A 49 1.33 -15.37 -4.89
N GLY A 50 0.31 -15.85 -4.16
CA GLY A 50 0.49 -16.66 -2.96
C GLY A 50 1.15 -15.91 -1.79
N VAL A 51 0.93 -14.60 -1.70
CA VAL A 51 1.54 -13.72 -0.70
C VAL A 51 0.72 -13.73 0.60
N GLU A 52 1.39 -13.96 1.73
CA GLU A 52 0.76 -13.84 3.05
C GLU A 52 0.56 -12.36 3.46
N PRO A 53 -0.45 -12.05 4.29
CA PRO A 53 -1.44 -12.97 4.86
C PRO A 53 -2.63 -13.27 3.93
N GLN A 54 -2.72 -12.61 2.76
CA GLN A 54 -3.83 -12.79 1.81
C GLN A 54 -4.01 -14.23 1.36
N LYS A 55 -2.94 -14.99 1.15
CA LYS A 55 -3.04 -16.40 0.75
C LYS A 55 -3.81 -17.23 1.77
N SER A 56 -3.46 -17.13 3.05
CA SER A 56 -4.14 -17.89 4.11
C SER A 56 -5.57 -17.40 4.31
N ALA A 57 -5.80 -16.08 4.34
CA ALA A 57 -7.14 -15.50 4.47
C ALA A 57 -8.05 -15.83 3.26
N TRP A 58 -7.50 -15.87 2.05
CA TRP A 58 -8.21 -16.31 0.86
C TRP A 58 -8.62 -17.79 0.92
N SER A 59 -7.73 -18.63 1.42
CA SER A 59 -8.03 -20.06 1.61
C SER A 59 -9.17 -20.25 2.64
N GLN A 60 -9.17 -19.46 3.71
CA GLN A 60 -10.25 -19.42 4.70
C GLN A 60 -11.57 -18.94 4.10
N LEU A 61 -11.54 -17.87 3.29
CA LEU A 61 -12.71 -17.34 2.59
C LEU A 61 -13.35 -18.39 1.69
N LEU A 62 -12.58 -19.05 0.82
CA LEU A 62 -13.11 -20.06 -0.11
C LEU A 62 -13.60 -21.33 0.59
N ALA A 63 -13.09 -21.63 1.78
CA ALA A 63 -13.55 -22.77 2.58
C ALA A 63 -14.83 -22.46 3.39
N SER A 64 -15.23 -21.18 3.47
CA SER A 64 -16.40 -20.76 4.23
C SER A 64 -17.71 -21.23 3.58
N PRO A 65 -18.78 -21.45 4.38
CA PRO A 65 -20.11 -21.73 3.83
C PRO A 65 -20.63 -20.56 2.98
N TYR A 66 -20.21 -19.33 3.29
CA TYR A 66 -20.56 -18.10 2.59
C TYR A 66 -20.08 -18.08 1.13
N ALA A 67 -18.96 -18.74 0.80
CA ALA A 67 -18.44 -18.84 -0.57
C ALA A 67 -19.05 -20.02 -1.36
N SER A 68 -20.01 -20.76 -0.79
CA SER A 68 -20.54 -21.96 -1.41
C SER A 68 -21.38 -21.63 -2.65
N SER A 69 -21.08 -22.30 -3.77
CA SER A 69 -21.90 -22.22 -4.98
C SER A 69 -23.37 -22.66 -4.76
N SER A 70 -23.62 -23.50 -3.74
CA SER A 70 -24.96 -23.95 -3.34
C SER A 70 -25.62 -23.08 -2.27
N TYR A 71 -25.01 -21.97 -1.86
CA TYR A 71 -25.59 -21.04 -0.90
C TYR A 71 -26.96 -20.56 -1.41
N THR A 72 -27.95 -20.59 -0.52
CA THR A 72 -29.33 -20.20 -0.80
C THR A 72 -29.68 -19.02 0.10
N PRO A 73 -30.10 -17.86 -0.45
CA PRO A 73 -30.47 -16.72 0.38
C PRO A 73 -31.80 -16.95 1.13
N HIS A 74 -31.94 -16.30 2.27
CA HIS A 74 -33.00 -16.43 3.26
C HIS A 74 -33.79 -15.12 3.47
N PRO A 75 -34.29 -14.45 2.41
CA PRO A 75 -34.88 -13.13 2.55
C PRO A 75 -36.17 -13.17 3.39
N ARG A 76 -36.36 -12.13 4.22
CA ARG A 76 -37.54 -11.92 5.04
C ARG A 76 -38.19 -10.58 4.72
N SER A 77 -39.51 -10.54 4.69
CA SER A 77 -40.25 -9.28 4.48
C SER A 77 -40.10 -8.32 5.67
N THR A 78 -40.07 -8.88 6.87
CA THR A 78 -39.84 -8.19 8.13
C THR A 78 -38.72 -8.90 8.85
N VAL A 79 -37.69 -8.17 9.25
CA VAL A 79 -36.61 -8.67 10.11
C VAL A 79 -36.91 -8.23 11.55
N GLU A 80 -37.24 -9.17 12.43
CA GLU A 80 -37.71 -8.89 13.78
C GLU A 80 -36.64 -9.27 14.81
N CYS A 81 -35.96 -8.26 15.37
CA CYS A 81 -34.80 -8.47 16.25
C CYS A 81 -35.04 -7.92 17.64
N GLY A 82 -35.38 -8.82 18.58
CA GLY A 82 -35.49 -8.47 19.98
C GLY A 82 -34.12 -8.24 20.65
N SER A 83 -34.11 -8.02 21.96
CA SER A 83 -32.87 -7.79 22.71
C SER A 83 -31.91 -8.96 22.53
N SER A 84 -30.65 -8.67 22.19
CA SER A 84 -29.65 -9.70 21.86
C SER A 84 -30.11 -10.66 20.75
N SER A 85 -30.87 -10.14 19.79
CA SER A 85 -31.50 -10.92 18.71
C SER A 85 -32.44 -12.02 19.22
N ASN A 86 -33.18 -11.76 20.30
CA ASN A 86 -34.19 -12.69 20.81
C ASN A 86 -35.57 -12.00 20.91
N PRO A 87 -36.56 -12.34 20.04
CA PRO A 87 -36.49 -13.39 19.02
C PRO A 87 -35.52 -13.04 17.87
N ASP A 88 -35.03 -14.09 17.21
CA ASP A 88 -34.25 -14.02 15.98
C ASP A 88 -35.13 -14.45 14.80
N TYR A 89 -36.01 -13.56 14.34
CA TYR A 89 -36.79 -13.81 13.13
C TYR A 89 -36.19 -13.00 11.98
N GLY A 90 -35.17 -13.57 11.35
CA GLY A 90 -34.50 -13.01 10.19
C GLY A 90 -33.26 -12.18 10.49
N CYS A 91 -32.83 -12.04 11.75
CA CYS A 91 -31.67 -11.22 12.10
C CYS A 91 -30.40 -11.89 11.62
N SER A 92 -30.21 -13.16 11.95
CA SER A 92 -29.06 -13.94 11.49
C SER A 92 -29.16 -14.23 9.99
N ASP A 93 -30.35 -14.59 9.49
CA ASP A 93 -30.61 -14.75 8.04
C ASP A 93 -30.10 -13.54 7.23
N GLU A 94 -30.37 -12.31 7.68
CA GLU A 94 -29.96 -11.09 6.99
C GLU A 94 -28.45 -10.84 7.06
N ARG A 95 -27.83 -10.95 8.25
CA ARG A 95 -26.40 -10.67 8.42
C ARG A 95 -25.55 -11.68 7.65
N GLU A 96 -25.90 -12.96 7.78
CA GLU A 96 -25.20 -14.05 7.11
C GLU A 96 -25.33 -13.97 5.59
N ASP A 97 -26.51 -13.62 5.06
CA ASP A 97 -26.69 -13.39 3.64
C ASP A 97 -25.93 -12.16 3.13
N ALA A 98 -25.86 -11.07 3.92
CA ALA A 98 -25.04 -9.92 3.57
C ALA A 98 -23.56 -10.31 3.48
N ILE A 99 -23.05 -11.06 4.46
CA ILE A 99 -21.69 -11.58 4.47
C ILE A 99 -21.45 -12.54 3.30
N ALA A 100 -22.41 -13.39 2.95
CA ALA A 100 -22.34 -14.24 1.75
C ALA A 100 -22.20 -13.41 0.47
N ALA A 101 -23.04 -12.38 0.29
CA ALA A 101 -22.93 -11.48 -0.86
C ALA A 101 -21.57 -10.77 -0.93
N TYR A 102 -21.03 -10.33 0.21
CA TYR A 102 -19.72 -9.69 0.26
C TYR A 102 -18.59 -10.68 -0.05
N THR A 103 -18.69 -11.88 0.50
CA THR A 103 -17.76 -13.00 0.27
C THR A 103 -17.68 -13.33 -1.23
N ASP A 104 -18.84 -13.49 -1.88
CA ASP A 104 -18.95 -13.71 -3.32
C ASP A 104 -18.47 -12.50 -4.13
N ALA A 105 -18.70 -11.26 -3.68
CA ALA A 105 -18.21 -10.06 -4.36
C ALA A 105 -16.67 -9.97 -4.35
N LEU A 106 -16.04 -10.23 -3.20
CA LEU A 106 -14.59 -10.35 -3.08
C LEU A 106 -14.06 -11.50 -3.95
N ALA A 107 -14.72 -12.66 -3.92
CA ALA A 107 -14.30 -13.82 -4.69
C ALA A 107 -14.39 -13.59 -6.20
N TRP A 108 -15.44 -12.90 -6.67
CA TRP A 108 -15.54 -12.41 -8.04
C TRP A 108 -14.33 -11.54 -8.39
N TYR A 109 -14.03 -10.53 -7.58
CA TYR A 109 -12.98 -9.59 -7.94
C TYR A 109 -11.63 -10.29 -8.01
N VAL A 110 -11.29 -11.12 -7.03
CA VAL A 110 -9.98 -11.80 -6.99
C VAL A 110 -9.83 -12.79 -8.14
N THR A 111 -10.85 -13.59 -8.45
CA THR A 111 -10.74 -14.68 -9.43
C THR A 111 -11.07 -14.28 -10.88
N GLY A 112 -11.89 -13.24 -11.06
CA GLY A 112 -12.53 -12.94 -12.34
C GLY A 112 -13.60 -13.97 -12.76
N ASN A 113 -13.96 -14.92 -11.89
CA ASN A 113 -14.98 -15.92 -12.19
C ASN A 113 -16.38 -15.35 -11.97
N SER A 114 -17.09 -15.12 -13.08
CA SER A 114 -18.45 -14.53 -13.08
C SER A 114 -19.49 -15.28 -12.27
N SER A 115 -19.27 -16.55 -11.89
CA SER A 115 -20.22 -17.28 -11.04
C SER A 115 -20.39 -16.63 -9.67
N TYR A 116 -19.31 -16.12 -9.08
CA TYR A 116 -19.34 -15.45 -7.79
C TYR A 116 -20.11 -14.12 -7.87
N ALA A 117 -19.87 -13.30 -8.91
CA ALA A 117 -20.61 -12.05 -9.10
C ALA A 117 -22.12 -12.32 -9.24
N LYS A 118 -22.48 -13.35 -10.00
CA LYS A 118 -23.88 -13.76 -10.17
C LYS A 118 -24.50 -14.26 -8.86
N LYS A 119 -23.73 -14.93 -7.99
CA LYS A 119 -24.20 -15.36 -6.68
C LYS A 119 -24.42 -14.17 -5.73
N ALA A 120 -23.47 -13.23 -5.66
CA ALA A 120 -23.63 -11.98 -4.92
C ALA A 120 -24.89 -11.22 -5.38
N ILE A 121 -25.07 -11.06 -6.70
CA ILE A 121 -26.28 -10.46 -7.29
C ILE A 121 -27.53 -11.23 -6.91
N GLN A 122 -27.51 -12.57 -6.97
CA GLN A 122 -28.66 -13.40 -6.61
C GLN A 122 -29.11 -13.13 -5.16
N ILE A 123 -28.17 -13.03 -4.22
CA ILE A 123 -28.44 -12.80 -2.81
C ILE A 123 -28.98 -11.38 -2.59
N MET A 124 -28.29 -10.36 -3.13
CA MET A 124 -28.73 -8.96 -3.08
C MET A 124 -30.10 -8.75 -3.74
N ASP A 125 -30.38 -9.44 -4.84
CA ASP A 125 -31.66 -9.40 -5.52
C ASP A 125 -32.78 -10.05 -4.70
N ALA A 126 -32.49 -11.16 -4.02
CA ALA A 126 -33.46 -11.85 -3.16
C ALA A 126 -33.94 -10.94 -2.02
N TRP A 127 -33.02 -10.24 -1.36
CA TRP A 127 -33.36 -9.29 -0.29
C TRP A 127 -34.06 -8.04 -0.81
N SER A 128 -33.54 -7.40 -1.85
CA SER A 128 -34.15 -6.18 -2.43
C SER A 128 -35.54 -6.41 -3.03
N GLY A 129 -35.89 -7.65 -3.35
CA GLY A 129 -37.24 -8.03 -3.77
C GLY A 129 -38.21 -8.32 -2.63
N THR A 130 -37.75 -8.39 -1.39
CA THR A 130 -38.52 -8.97 -0.27
C THR A 130 -38.60 -8.07 0.95
N ILE A 131 -37.47 -7.54 1.44
CA ILE A 131 -37.43 -6.82 2.73
C ILE A 131 -38.18 -5.50 2.64
N THR A 132 -38.93 -5.19 3.70
CA THR A 132 -39.70 -3.95 3.82
C THR A 132 -39.41 -3.18 5.09
N THR A 133 -38.97 -3.84 6.18
CA THR A 133 -38.73 -3.18 7.47
C THR A 133 -37.93 -4.05 8.45
N HIS A 134 -37.31 -3.39 9.43
CA HIS A 134 -36.74 -3.97 10.64
C HIS A 134 -37.58 -3.57 11.86
N THR A 135 -37.85 -4.49 12.79
CA THR A 135 -38.67 -4.23 13.98
C THR A 135 -38.02 -4.75 15.27
N ASN A 136 -38.64 -4.41 16.42
CA ASN A 136 -38.17 -4.68 17.78
C ASN A 136 -36.95 -3.83 18.20
N THR A 137 -36.49 -4.06 19.44
CA THR A 137 -35.56 -3.17 20.13
C THR A 137 -34.16 -3.14 19.53
N ASN A 138 -33.77 -4.18 18.78
CA ASN A 138 -32.45 -4.28 18.15
C ASN A 138 -32.46 -3.87 16.68
N ALA A 139 -33.62 -3.50 16.12
CA ALA A 139 -33.75 -3.09 14.73
C ALA A 139 -32.70 -2.06 14.29
N PRO A 140 -32.44 -0.95 15.01
CA PRO A 140 -31.47 0.05 14.55
C PRO A 140 -30.05 -0.51 14.40
N LEU A 141 -29.61 -1.37 15.33
CA LEU A 141 -28.29 -1.99 15.28
C LEU A 141 -28.23 -3.06 14.18
N GLN A 142 -29.26 -3.90 14.07
CA GLN A 142 -29.38 -4.89 13.02
C GLN A 142 -29.30 -4.25 11.62
N THR A 143 -30.05 -3.15 11.41
CA THR A 143 -30.01 -2.40 10.15
C THR A 143 -28.62 -1.81 9.90
N GLY A 144 -27.89 -1.41 10.95
CA GLY A 144 -26.50 -1.00 10.87
C GLY A 144 -25.59 -2.12 10.38
N TRP A 145 -25.58 -3.26 11.08
CA TRP A 145 -24.77 -4.43 10.73
C TRP A 145 -24.97 -4.88 9.27
N ALA A 146 -26.22 -5.12 8.88
CA ALA A 146 -26.51 -5.53 7.51
C ALA A 146 -26.25 -4.41 6.48
N GLY A 147 -26.56 -3.15 6.83
CA GLY A 147 -26.42 -2.00 5.96
C GLY A 147 -24.96 -1.73 5.55
N THR A 148 -24.01 -1.88 6.47
CA THR A 148 -22.57 -1.78 6.15
C THR A 148 -22.20 -2.80 5.06
N VAL A 149 -22.43 -4.09 5.33
CA VAL A 149 -22.01 -5.18 4.44
C VAL A 149 -22.73 -5.15 3.09
N TRP A 150 -24.02 -4.77 3.07
CA TRP A 150 -24.76 -4.60 1.82
C TRP A 150 -24.13 -3.54 0.91
N SER A 151 -23.74 -2.40 1.48
CA SER A 151 -23.15 -1.31 0.70
C SER A 151 -21.77 -1.69 0.15
N GLU A 152 -20.93 -2.37 0.93
CA GLU A 152 -19.63 -2.90 0.48
C GLU A 152 -19.77 -3.91 -0.66
N SER A 153 -20.69 -4.87 -0.50
CA SER A 153 -20.99 -5.89 -1.49
C SER A 153 -21.41 -5.28 -2.83
N ALA A 154 -22.36 -4.34 -2.76
CA ALA A 154 -22.92 -3.70 -3.93
C ALA A 154 -21.91 -2.80 -4.64
N GLU A 155 -21.04 -2.10 -3.90
CA GLU A 155 -19.96 -1.30 -4.48
C GLU A 155 -19.02 -2.14 -5.35
N ILE A 156 -18.54 -3.26 -4.81
CA ILE A 156 -17.62 -4.12 -5.56
C ILE A 156 -18.31 -4.62 -6.83
N VAL A 157 -19.52 -5.16 -6.74
CA VAL A 157 -20.21 -5.74 -7.90
C VAL A 157 -20.58 -4.67 -8.92
N LYS A 158 -21.29 -3.60 -8.50
CA LYS A 158 -21.87 -2.57 -9.39
C LYS A 158 -20.82 -1.88 -10.24
N TYR A 159 -19.64 -1.62 -9.68
CA TYR A 159 -18.59 -0.85 -10.35
C TYR A 159 -17.46 -1.68 -10.96
N THR A 160 -17.44 -3.00 -10.76
CA THR A 160 -16.36 -3.86 -11.29
C THR A 160 -16.84 -5.03 -12.16
N TYR A 161 -18.10 -5.45 -12.05
CA TYR A 161 -18.66 -6.53 -12.86
C TYR A 161 -19.33 -5.99 -14.14
N SER A 162 -18.79 -6.37 -15.30
CA SER A 162 -19.30 -5.94 -16.59
C SER A 162 -20.43 -6.79 -17.16
N GLY A 163 -20.79 -7.92 -16.51
CA GLY A 163 -21.85 -8.81 -16.98
C GLY A 163 -23.26 -8.32 -16.69
N GLY A 164 -23.40 -7.14 -16.07
CA GLY A 164 -24.66 -6.46 -15.82
C GLY A 164 -25.38 -6.90 -14.53
N TRP A 165 -26.10 -5.96 -13.93
CA TRP A 165 -26.98 -6.18 -12.78
C TRP A 165 -28.30 -5.44 -13.02
N SER A 166 -29.28 -6.12 -13.60
CA SER A 166 -30.53 -5.49 -14.06
C SER A 166 -31.38 -4.91 -12.95
N ASN A 167 -31.28 -5.45 -11.72
CA ASN A 167 -32.05 -5.03 -10.56
C ASN A 167 -31.29 -4.09 -9.63
N SER A 168 -30.13 -3.55 -10.03
CA SER A 168 -29.34 -2.63 -9.20
C SER A 168 -30.14 -1.43 -8.70
N ALA A 169 -31.00 -0.84 -9.55
CA ALA A 169 -31.89 0.25 -9.14
C ALA A 169 -32.91 -0.15 -8.06
N ARG A 170 -33.37 -1.42 -8.05
CA ARG A 170 -34.23 -1.94 -6.98
C ARG A 170 -33.44 -2.08 -5.67
N PHE A 171 -32.20 -2.54 -5.74
CA PHE A 171 -31.31 -2.61 -4.59
C PHE A 171 -31.01 -1.22 -4.02
N ASP A 172 -30.70 -0.23 -4.87
CA ASP A 172 -30.54 1.17 -4.48
C ASP A 172 -31.81 1.68 -3.74
N THR A 173 -33.00 1.31 -4.24
CA THR A 173 -34.28 1.65 -3.62
C THR A 173 -34.45 0.99 -2.25
N MET A 174 -34.03 -0.27 -2.08
CA MET A 174 -34.03 -0.97 -0.80
C MET A 174 -33.16 -0.22 0.22
N LEU A 175 -31.92 0.10 -0.13
CA LEU A 175 -31.02 0.84 0.75
C LEU A 175 -31.60 2.22 1.12
N ARG A 176 -32.15 2.93 0.14
CA ARG A 176 -32.70 4.28 0.33
C ARG A 176 -33.95 4.30 1.22
N ASN A 177 -34.82 3.30 1.10
CA ASN A 177 -36.15 3.34 1.72
C ASN A 177 -36.26 2.47 2.98
N VAL A 178 -35.47 1.40 3.10
CA VAL A 178 -35.54 0.45 4.23
C VAL A 178 -34.40 0.70 5.22
N TYR A 179 -33.16 0.87 4.73
CA TYR A 179 -31.98 0.94 5.60
C TYR A 179 -31.66 2.37 6.04
N LEU A 180 -31.42 3.27 5.08
CA LEU A 180 -30.94 4.62 5.33
C LEU A 180 -31.81 5.42 6.32
N PRO A 181 -33.16 5.39 6.25
CA PRO A 181 -34.00 6.17 7.17
C PRO A 181 -33.86 5.75 8.64
N VAL A 182 -33.46 4.51 8.90
CA VAL A 182 -33.23 3.96 10.24
C VAL A 182 -31.83 4.35 10.72
N VAL A 183 -30.78 4.00 9.96
CA VAL A 183 -29.40 4.17 10.40
C VAL A 183 -29.00 5.66 10.50
N ILE A 184 -29.49 6.52 9.62
CA ILE A 184 -29.14 7.96 9.60
C ILE A 184 -29.64 8.74 10.83
N GLN A 185 -30.52 8.16 11.65
CA GLN A 185 -30.95 8.78 12.91
C GLN A 185 -29.89 8.68 14.01
N GLY A 186 -28.99 7.69 13.91
CA GLY A 186 -28.12 7.30 15.01
C GLY A 186 -28.90 6.76 16.21
N ALA A 187 -28.18 6.54 17.31
CA ALA A 187 -28.71 6.00 18.55
C ALA A 187 -28.05 6.71 19.75
N PRO A 188 -28.34 8.00 19.97
CA PRO A 188 -27.53 8.85 20.85
C PRO A 188 -27.54 8.38 22.30
N ASP A 189 -28.65 7.80 22.77
CA ASP A 189 -28.84 7.27 24.13
C ASP A 189 -28.54 5.76 24.28
N LYS A 190 -28.03 5.10 23.22
CA LYS A 190 -27.54 3.71 23.30
C LYS A 190 -26.03 3.70 23.54
N ASN A 191 -25.50 2.50 23.80
CA ASN A 191 -24.05 2.29 23.87
C ASN A 191 -23.35 2.81 22.61
N GLY A 192 -22.10 3.22 22.78
CA GLY A 192 -21.29 3.90 21.80
C GLY A 192 -21.23 3.20 20.45
N ASN A 193 -20.96 1.89 20.46
CA ASN A 193 -20.83 1.07 19.25
C ASN A 193 -22.07 1.13 18.35
N TRP A 194 -23.29 1.24 18.92
CA TRP A 194 -24.52 1.22 18.12
C TRP A 194 -24.56 2.37 17.13
N GLU A 195 -24.34 3.59 17.63
CA GLU A 195 -24.38 4.77 16.80
C GLU A 195 -23.22 4.81 15.81
N LEU A 196 -22.05 4.30 16.19
CA LEU A 196 -20.90 4.23 15.28
C LEU A 196 -21.14 3.27 14.12
N ILE A 197 -21.67 2.08 14.38
CA ILE A 197 -22.03 1.09 13.35
C ILE A 197 -23.17 1.61 12.45
N MET A 198 -24.17 2.28 13.05
CA MET A 198 -25.21 2.94 12.26
C MET A 198 -24.64 4.03 11.35
N MET A 199 -23.65 4.80 11.83
CA MET A 199 -23.01 5.82 10.99
C MET A 199 -22.12 5.21 9.91
N ASP A 200 -21.46 4.10 10.18
CA ASP A 200 -20.72 3.35 9.17
C ASP A 200 -21.64 2.91 8.02
N ALA A 201 -22.74 2.23 8.34
CA ALA A 201 -23.77 1.87 7.36
C ALA A 201 -24.32 3.09 6.62
N ALA A 202 -24.63 4.18 7.33
CA ALA A 202 -25.18 5.39 6.72
C ALA A 202 -24.19 6.07 5.75
N VAL A 203 -22.89 6.10 6.10
CA VAL A 203 -21.83 6.63 5.25
C VAL A 203 -21.65 5.75 4.01
N GLY A 204 -21.56 4.43 4.17
CA GLY A 204 -21.42 3.49 3.07
C GLY A 204 -22.60 3.55 2.09
N ILE A 205 -23.83 3.52 2.62
CA ILE A 205 -25.05 3.67 1.81
C ILE A 205 -25.08 5.02 1.10
N ALA A 206 -24.70 6.12 1.77
CA ALA A 206 -24.71 7.44 1.16
C ALA A 206 -23.69 7.55 0.01
N VAL A 207 -22.50 6.96 0.14
CA VAL A 207 -21.53 6.86 -0.96
C VAL A 207 -22.15 6.07 -2.10
N HIS A 208 -22.66 4.85 -1.86
CA HIS A 208 -23.24 3.99 -2.88
C HIS A 208 -24.40 4.63 -3.68
N LEU A 209 -25.17 5.48 -3.02
CA LEU A 209 -26.34 6.15 -3.56
C LEU A 209 -26.05 7.54 -4.15
N ASP A 210 -24.79 7.97 -4.19
CA ASP A 210 -24.37 9.33 -4.54
C ASP A 210 -25.09 10.44 -3.73
N ASP A 211 -25.37 10.18 -2.44
CA ASP A 211 -26.19 11.02 -1.57
C ASP A 211 -25.36 11.91 -0.64
N ALA A 212 -24.91 13.05 -1.18
CA ALA A 212 -24.08 14.01 -0.44
C ALA A 212 -24.76 14.56 0.83
N THR A 213 -26.08 14.72 0.83
CA THR A 213 -26.83 15.22 2.00
C THR A 213 -26.79 14.23 3.14
N SER A 214 -27.05 12.96 2.86
CA SER A 214 -27.01 11.88 3.86
C SER A 214 -25.58 11.64 4.35
N TYR A 215 -24.59 11.68 3.46
CA TYR A 215 -23.18 11.59 3.83
C TYR A 215 -22.78 12.69 4.82
N ASN A 216 -23.10 13.95 4.52
CA ASN A 216 -22.79 15.09 5.40
C ASN A 216 -23.45 14.95 6.78
N LYS A 217 -24.71 14.51 6.82
CA LYS A 217 -25.42 14.27 8.09
C LYS A 217 -24.77 13.14 8.89
N ALA A 218 -24.46 12.01 8.25
CA ALA A 218 -23.81 10.88 8.89
C ALA A 218 -22.43 11.26 9.45
N MET A 219 -21.60 11.94 8.65
CA MET A 219 -20.27 12.40 9.09
C MET A 219 -20.35 13.40 10.24
N SER A 220 -21.36 14.27 10.27
CA SER A 220 -21.57 15.19 11.40
C SER A 220 -21.91 14.46 12.70
N ILE A 221 -22.74 13.40 12.63
CA ILE A 221 -23.06 12.58 13.80
C ILE A 221 -21.84 11.79 14.24
N PHE A 222 -21.18 11.12 13.29
CA PHE A 222 -19.98 10.32 13.51
C PHE A 222 -18.88 11.10 14.22
N THR A 223 -18.50 12.25 13.66
CA THR A 223 -17.40 13.08 14.22
C THR A 223 -17.71 13.60 15.62
N GLY A 224 -18.98 13.83 15.95
CA GLY A 224 -19.42 14.14 17.31
C GLY A 224 -19.40 12.94 18.26
N ARG A 225 -19.67 11.73 17.76
CA ARG A 225 -19.73 10.50 18.57
C ARG A 225 -18.34 9.99 18.95
N VAL A 226 -17.34 10.12 18.08
CA VAL A 226 -15.99 9.56 18.30
C VAL A 226 -15.34 10.01 19.63
N PRO A 227 -15.30 11.32 19.99
CA PRO A 227 -14.72 11.76 21.26
C PRO A 227 -15.55 11.37 22.50
N ALA A 228 -16.83 11.06 22.32
CA ALA A 228 -17.69 10.53 23.38
C ALA A 228 -17.56 9.01 23.54
N TYR A 229 -16.90 8.33 22.58
CA TYR A 229 -16.66 6.90 22.62
C TYR A 229 -15.24 6.54 23.03
N VAL A 230 -14.22 7.13 22.40
CA VAL A 230 -12.82 6.89 22.76
C VAL A 230 -12.30 8.12 23.46
N TYR A 231 -11.78 7.99 24.67
CA TYR A 231 -11.25 9.11 25.45
C TYR A 231 -9.76 9.32 25.21
N THR A 232 -9.36 10.60 25.20
CA THR A 232 -7.98 11.03 25.33
C THR A 232 -7.90 12.18 26.34
N THR A 233 -6.75 12.34 26.99
CA THR A 233 -6.51 13.44 27.93
C THR A 233 -6.58 14.82 27.26
N SER A 234 -6.51 14.88 25.93
CA SER A 234 -6.74 16.13 25.18
C SER A 234 -8.19 16.61 25.22
N ASP A 235 -9.15 15.75 25.60
CA ASP A 235 -10.57 16.10 25.74
C ASP A 235 -10.87 16.80 27.07
N GLY A 236 -9.91 16.84 28.01
CA GLY A 236 -10.07 17.38 29.36
C GLY A 236 -10.07 16.29 30.42
N SER A 237 -10.63 16.58 31.60
CA SER A 237 -10.61 15.66 32.76
C SER A 237 -11.56 14.47 32.64
N GLN A 238 -12.46 14.46 31.67
CA GLN A 238 -13.44 13.42 31.42
C GLN A 238 -13.78 13.33 29.92
N PRO A 239 -14.40 12.25 29.45
CA PRO A 239 -14.88 12.12 28.07
C PRO A 239 -15.90 13.19 27.69
N ALA A 240 -16.00 13.45 26.39
CA ALA A 240 -17.08 14.28 25.87
C ALA A 240 -18.44 13.61 26.11
N TYR A 241 -19.47 14.42 26.41
CA TYR A 241 -20.84 13.92 26.47
C TYR A 241 -21.30 13.46 25.08
N PRO A 242 -22.00 12.32 24.95
CA PRO A 242 -22.50 11.87 23.66
C PRO A 242 -23.49 12.90 23.09
N PRO A 243 -23.21 13.47 21.90
CA PRO A 243 -24.09 14.48 21.32
C PRO A 243 -25.49 13.94 21.05
N ARG A 244 -26.50 14.82 21.15
CA ARG A 244 -27.93 14.50 20.97
C ARG A 244 -28.52 13.52 21.99
N SER A 245 -27.76 13.13 23.01
CA SER A 245 -28.22 12.27 24.09
C SER A 245 -28.81 13.08 25.25
N SER A 246 -29.49 12.37 26.14
CA SER A 246 -29.93 12.84 27.45
C SER A 246 -28.81 12.91 28.50
N ILE A 247 -27.64 12.31 28.23
CA ILE A 247 -26.50 12.21 29.16
C ILE A 247 -25.77 13.55 29.20
N ASN A 248 -25.89 14.29 30.30
CA ASN A 248 -25.32 15.64 30.41
C ASN A 248 -24.73 15.98 31.80
N THR A 249 -24.70 15.03 32.73
CA THR A 249 -24.04 15.16 34.03
C THR A 249 -22.89 14.16 34.21
N THR A 250 -21.92 14.48 35.06
CA THR A 250 -20.80 13.57 35.36
C THR A 250 -21.26 12.22 35.90
N SER A 251 -22.33 12.19 36.72
CA SER A 251 -22.86 10.93 37.26
C SER A 251 -23.44 10.04 36.16
N GLU A 252 -24.20 10.63 35.23
CA GLU A 252 -24.73 9.89 34.08
C GLU A 252 -23.60 9.43 33.15
N LEU A 253 -22.58 10.27 32.94
CA LEU A 253 -21.41 9.91 32.13
C LEU A 253 -20.64 8.73 32.74
N VAL A 254 -20.40 8.73 34.05
CA VAL A 254 -19.75 7.60 34.74
C VAL A 254 -20.61 6.34 34.65
N SER A 255 -21.93 6.45 34.82
CA SER A 255 -22.84 5.31 34.64
C SER A 255 -22.82 4.79 33.20
N TYR A 256 -22.78 5.69 32.22
CA TYR A 256 -22.68 5.37 30.81
C TYR A 256 -21.35 4.66 30.51
N TRP A 257 -20.25 5.07 31.12
CA TRP A 257 -18.93 4.41 31.04
C TRP A 257 -18.79 3.21 32.01
N PHE A 258 -19.90 2.53 32.33
CA PHE A 258 -19.95 1.30 33.14
C PHE A 258 -19.28 1.45 34.53
N GLY A 259 -19.49 2.60 35.17
CA GLY A 259 -18.95 2.91 36.50
C GLY A 259 -17.50 3.39 36.48
N GLN A 260 -16.85 3.48 35.32
CA GLN A 260 -15.49 3.98 35.21
C GLN A 260 -15.45 5.49 35.46
N SER A 261 -14.68 5.90 36.46
CA SER A 261 -14.54 7.30 36.87
C SER A 261 -13.10 7.83 36.77
N THR A 262 -12.14 6.96 36.45
CA THR A 262 -10.75 7.33 36.18
C THR A 262 -10.47 7.19 34.69
N PHE A 263 -10.27 8.29 33.98
CA PHE A 263 -10.10 8.27 32.54
C PHE A 263 -8.63 8.38 32.14
N VAL A 264 -8.17 7.52 31.24
CA VAL A 264 -6.80 7.47 30.71
C VAL A 264 -6.83 7.34 29.20
N ASN A 265 -5.76 7.77 28.52
CA ASN A 265 -5.65 7.69 27.07
C ASN A 265 -5.96 6.28 26.55
N GLY A 266 -6.84 6.19 25.54
CA GLY A 266 -7.19 4.95 24.88
C GLY A 266 -8.37 4.20 25.48
N LEU A 267 -8.88 4.63 26.64
CA LEU A 267 -10.09 4.06 27.21
C LEU A 267 -11.28 4.33 26.28
N ALA A 268 -12.05 3.29 25.97
CA ALA A 268 -13.31 3.39 25.25
C ALA A 268 -14.51 3.27 26.18
N GLN A 269 -15.66 3.79 25.78
CA GLN A 269 -16.86 3.84 26.60
C GLN A 269 -17.33 2.46 27.08
N GLU A 270 -17.09 1.42 26.28
CA GLU A 270 -17.49 0.05 26.58
C GLU A 270 -16.37 -0.81 27.17
N THR A 271 -15.20 -0.22 27.48
CA THR A 271 -14.04 -0.98 28.03
C THR A 271 -14.43 -1.81 29.24
N CYS A 272 -15.21 -1.23 30.15
CA CYS A 272 -15.63 -1.88 31.39
C CYS A 272 -16.92 -2.71 31.23
N ARG A 273 -17.50 -2.75 30.03
CA ARG A 273 -18.53 -3.70 29.64
C ARG A 273 -17.85 -5.00 29.20
N ASP A 274 -17.16 -4.93 28.07
CA ASP A 274 -16.31 -5.98 27.50
C ASP A 274 -15.55 -5.46 26.27
N PHE A 275 -14.45 -6.13 25.94
CA PHE A 275 -13.60 -5.74 24.81
C PHE A 275 -14.22 -6.07 23.46
N GLY A 276 -15.12 -7.05 23.36
CA GLY A 276 -15.77 -7.41 22.10
C GLY A 276 -16.66 -6.29 21.56
N HIS A 277 -17.55 -5.76 22.40
CA HIS A 277 -18.36 -4.57 22.04
C HIS A 277 -17.51 -3.34 21.86
N THR A 278 -16.41 -3.23 22.63
CA THR A 278 -15.44 -2.16 22.42
C THR A 278 -14.89 -2.22 21.00
N GLY A 279 -14.43 -3.41 20.58
CA GLY A 279 -13.92 -3.72 19.26
C GLY A 279 -14.88 -3.33 18.15
N TRP A 280 -16.17 -3.68 18.26
CA TRP A 280 -17.19 -3.28 17.27
C TRP A 280 -17.25 -1.77 17.06
N GLY A 281 -17.20 -0.97 18.12
CA GLY A 281 -17.17 0.49 17.97
C GLY A 281 -15.86 1.01 17.38
N LEU A 282 -14.71 0.39 17.71
CA LEU A 282 -13.41 0.76 17.15
C LEU A 282 -13.33 0.44 15.65
N ASP A 283 -13.90 -0.69 15.26
CA ASP A 283 -13.91 -1.11 13.88
C ASP A 283 -14.81 -0.22 13.03
N ALA A 284 -16.01 0.13 13.52
CA ALA A 284 -16.90 1.05 12.81
C ALA A 284 -16.25 2.43 12.59
N ILE A 285 -15.41 2.88 13.54
CA ILE A 285 -14.59 4.09 13.35
C ILE A 285 -13.55 3.89 12.25
N SER A 286 -12.95 2.71 12.18
CA SER A 286 -11.92 2.35 11.21
C SER A 286 -12.50 2.25 9.80
N HIS A 287 -13.69 1.66 9.64
CA HIS A 287 -14.44 1.57 8.39
C HIS A 287 -14.83 2.94 7.84
N VAL A 288 -15.41 3.82 8.69
CA VAL A 288 -15.73 5.19 8.29
C VAL A 288 -14.48 5.98 7.91
N ALA A 289 -13.39 5.84 8.66
CA ALA A 289 -12.13 6.53 8.34
C ALA A 289 -11.52 6.05 7.02
N GLU A 290 -11.60 4.76 6.72
CA GLU A 290 -11.11 4.20 5.45
C GLU A 290 -12.01 4.59 4.27
N THR A 291 -13.33 4.53 4.43
CA THR A 291 -14.30 5.02 3.45
C THR A 291 -14.08 6.52 3.18
N ALA A 292 -13.94 7.36 4.22
CA ALA A 292 -13.67 8.78 4.06
C ALA A 292 -12.34 9.04 3.31
N ARG A 293 -11.31 8.22 3.55
CA ARG A 293 -10.02 8.28 2.83
C ARG A 293 -10.21 8.00 1.34
N LEU A 294 -11.01 7.00 0.98
CA LEU A 294 -11.34 6.69 -0.42
C LEU A 294 -12.13 7.82 -1.09
N GLN A 295 -12.90 8.60 -0.31
CA GLN A 295 -13.59 9.81 -0.77
C GLN A 295 -12.71 11.08 -0.73
N GLY A 296 -11.42 10.94 -0.45
CA GLY A 296 -10.44 12.04 -0.48
C GLY A 296 -10.31 12.85 0.82
N THR A 297 -10.94 12.42 1.90
CA THR A 297 -10.78 13.03 3.23
C THR A 297 -9.80 12.22 4.08
N ASP A 298 -8.69 12.82 4.50
CA ASP A 298 -7.77 12.19 5.43
C ASP A 298 -8.28 12.29 6.89
N LEU A 299 -9.19 11.37 7.24
CA LEU A 299 -9.71 11.23 8.59
C LEU A 299 -8.76 10.46 9.51
N TRP A 300 -7.95 9.57 8.95
CA TRP A 300 -6.96 8.80 9.71
C TRP A 300 -5.93 9.69 10.40
N SER A 301 -5.41 10.73 9.73
CA SER A 301 -4.50 11.69 10.36
C SER A 301 -5.17 12.48 11.48
N GLN A 302 -6.46 12.82 11.34
CA GLN A 302 -7.21 13.54 12.38
C GLN A 302 -7.47 12.65 13.60
N LEU A 303 -7.71 11.37 13.38
CA LEU A 303 -8.02 10.38 14.42
C LEU A 303 -6.77 9.68 14.99
N ALA A 304 -5.59 9.89 14.39
CA ALA A 304 -4.37 9.11 14.61
C ALA A 304 -4.03 8.91 16.10
N THR A 305 -3.96 9.99 16.88
CA THR A 305 -3.62 9.92 18.31
C THR A 305 -4.66 9.11 19.10
N ARG A 306 -5.95 9.34 18.83
CA ARG A 306 -7.06 8.70 19.54
C ARG A 306 -7.13 7.22 19.22
N MET A 307 -7.11 6.87 17.93
CA MET A 307 -7.21 5.48 17.47
C MET A 307 -5.95 4.69 17.82
N ARG A 308 -4.76 5.27 17.67
CA ARG A 308 -3.52 4.62 18.14
C ARG A 308 -3.60 4.31 19.63
N SER A 309 -4.02 5.27 20.45
CA SER A 309 -4.07 5.09 21.91
C SER A 309 -5.03 3.98 22.30
N THR A 310 -6.21 3.89 21.68
CA THR A 310 -7.22 2.90 22.06
C THR A 310 -6.89 1.49 21.59
N TYR A 311 -6.34 1.33 20.38
CA TYR A 311 -5.87 0.01 19.93
C TYR A 311 -4.69 -0.48 20.77
N GLU A 312 -3.70 0.38 21.05
CA GLU A 312 -2.57 0.00 21.92
C GLU A 312 -3.01 -0.34 23.35
N PHE A 313 -4.04 0.36 23.86
CA PHE A 313 -4.60 0.11 25.18
C PHE A 313 -5.26 -1.27 25.25
N HIS A 314 -6.23 -1.56 24.38
CA HIS A 314 -6.98 -2.82 24.43
C HIS A 314 -6.10 -4.01 24.05
N ALA A 315 -5.35 -3.90 22.96
CA ALA A 315 -4.40 -4.94 22.56
C ALA A 315 -3.33 -5.18 23.63
N GLY A 316 -2.93 -4.17 24.41
CA GLY A 316 -1.99 -4.34 25.52
C GLY A 316 -2.50 -5.29 26.60
N TYR A 317 -3.77 -5.15 26.99
CA TYR A 317 -4.40 -6.05 27.96
C TYR A 317 -4.68 -7.43 27.37
N ASP A 318 -5.12 -7.52 26.12
CA ASP A 318 -5.26 -8.82 25.42
C ASP A 318 -3.91 -9.56 25.33
N ASN A 319 -2.81 -8.82 25.23
CA ASN A 319 -1.45 -9.35 25.25
C ASN A 319 -0.92 -9.71 26.66
N GLY A 320 -1.75 -9.57 27.70
CA GLY A 320 -1.43 -9.99 29.07
C GLY A 320 -0.89 -8.90 30.00
N ALA A 321 -1.10 -7.62 29.68
CA ALA A 321 -0.78 -6.54 30.64
C ALA A 321 -1.63 -6.65 31.92
N SER A 322 -1.04 -6.32 33.07
CA SER A 322 -1.74 -6.34 34.36
C SER A 322 -2.80 -5.25 34.44
N VAL A 323 -4.02 -5.60 34.82
CA VAL A 323 -5.16 -4.68 34.98
C VAL A 323 -5.05 -3.96 36.34
N PRO A 324 -4.92 -2.62 36.38
CA PRO A 324 -4.88 -1.90 37.65
C PRO A 324 -6.27 -1.82 38.28
N SER A 325 -6.35 -1.73 39.61
CA SER A 325 -7.63 -1.61 40.33
C SER A 325 -8.44 -0.35 39.97
N SER A 326 -7.78 0.66 39.40
CA SER A 326 -8.42 1.88 38.88
C SER A 326 -9.12 1.69 37.54
N LEU A 327 -8.89 0.58 36.83
CA LEU A 327 -9.53 0.24 35.56
C LEU A 327 -10.59 -0.85 35.79
N CYS A 328 -11.87 -0.50 35.60
CA CYS A 328 -12.99 -1.44 35.69
C CYS A 328 -13.03 -2.23 37.00
N GLY A 329 -12.62 -1.60 38.11
CA GLY A 329 -12.52 -2.24 39.42
C GLY A 329 -11.44 -3.32 39.52
N GLY A 330 -10.47 -3.35 38.59
CA GLY A 330 -9.38 -4.33 38.55
C GLY A 330 -9.64 -5.56 37.68
N SER A 331 -10.73 -5.58 36.91
CA SER A 331 -11.07 -6.70 36.03
C SER A 331 -11.66 -6.22 34.71
N VAL A 332 -11.18 -6.75 33.58
CA VAL A 332 -11.73 -6.49 32.24
C VAL A 332 -12.11 -7.81 31.57
N SER A 333 -13.12 -7.78 30.70
CA SER A 333 -13.45 -8.91 29.82
C SER A 333 -12.67 -8.75 28.52
N LEU A 334 -11.63 -9.57 28.35
CA LEU A 334 -10.71 -9.56 27.20
C LEU A 334 -11.38 -10.07 25.91
N GLY A 335 -10.69 -9.89 24.78
CA GLY A 335 -11.09 -10.30 23.44
C GLY A 335 -11.63 -9.13 22.62
N VAL A 336 -10.75 -8.26 22.11
CA VAL A 336 -11.16 -7.14 21.24
C VAL A 336 -11.72 -7.59 19.88
N GLY A 337 -11.53 -8.86 19.50
CA GLY A 337 -12.09 -9.45 18.29
C GLY A 337 -11.27 -9.14 17.03
N PRO A 338 -11.81 -9.45 15.83
CA PRO A 338 -11.11 -9.36 14.56
C PRO A 338 -11.12 -7.96 13.95
N VAL A 339 -10.70 -6.97 14.73
CA VAL A 339 -10.96 -5.54 14.45
C VAL A 339 -9.69 -4.70 14.24
N THR A 340 -8.53 -5.36 14.24
CA THR A 340 -7.24 -4.64 14.31
C THR A 340 -6.61 -4.39 12.95
N GLU A 341 -7.02 -5.13 11.92
CA GLU A 341 -6.35 -5.13 10.61
C GLU A 341 -6.43 -3.78 9.89
N ILE A 342 -7.62 -3.19 9.80
CA ILE A 342 -7.80 -1.90 9.12
C ILE A 342 -6.98 -0.82 9.80
N ALA A 343 -7.11 -0.71 11.13
CA ALA A 343 -6.39 0.30 11.90
C ALA A 343 -4.87 0.07 11.91
N TYR A 344 -4.40 -1.18 11.98
CA TYR A 344 -2.98 -1.49 11.88
C TYR A 344 -2.44 -1.12 10.48
N SER A 345 -3.17 -1.47 9.41
CA SER A 345 -2.83 -1.09 8.04
C SER A 345 -2.77 0.43 7.86
N ALA A 346 -3.72 1.16 8.44
CA ALA A 346 -3.78 2.61 8.37
C ALA A 346 -2.70 3.32 9.20
N LEU A 347 -2.67 3.05 10.49
CA LEU A 347 -1.86 3.80 11.46
C LEU A 347 -0.39 3.37 11.43
N HIS A 348 -0.12 2.07 11.35
CA HIS A 348 1.26 1.57 11.33
C HIS A 348 1.83 1.59 9.92
N ASN A 349 1.21 0.86 9.00
CA ASN A 349 1.83 0.64 7.70
C ASN A 349 1.86 1.91 6.83
N ARG A 350 0.74 2.66 6.80
CA ARG A 350 0.62 3.86 5.96
C ARG A 350 1.09 5.15 6.65
N LEU A 351 0.74 5.36 7.92
CA LEU A 351 1.14 6.57 8.68
C LEU A 351 2.46 6.43 9.46
N GLY A 352 3.06 5.24 9.51
CA GLY A 352 4.36 5.02 10.15
C GLY A 352 4.33 5.12 11.68
N LEU A 353 3.17 5.02 12.32
CA LEU A 353 3.05 5.10 13.78
C LEU A 353 3.46 3.77 14.41
N SER A 354 4.04 3.83 15.61
CA SER A 354 4.33 2.62 16.38
C SER A 354 3.06 2.11 17.07
N LEU A 355 2.65 0.89 16.74
CA LEU A 355 1.56 0.15 17.37
C LEU A 355 2.05 -1.24 17.79
N ALA A 356 2.93 -1.30 18.79
CA ALA A 356 3.62 -2.55 19.15
C ALA A 356 2.66 -3.61 19.71
N ASN A 357 1.71 -3.23 20.57
CA ASN A 357 0.73 -4.16 21.11
C ASN A 357 -0.27 -4.59 20.05
N THR A 358 -0.75 -3.65 19.25
CA THR A 358 -1.69 -3.93 18.16
C THR A 358 -1.05 -4.85 17.13
N GLN A 359 0.18 -4.57 16.70
CA GLN A 359 0.95 -5.44 15.82
C GLN A 359 1.06 -6.86 16.38
N LYS A 360 1.44 -7.01 17.67
CA LYS A 360 1.55 -8.31 18.31
C LYS A 360 0.21 -9.06 18.31
N TYR A 361 -0.89 -8.36 18.61
CA TYR A 361 -2.23 -8.94 18.60
C TYR A 361 -2.64 -9.35 17.18
N THR A 362 -2.60 -8.43 16.21
CA THR A 362 -2.98 -8.68 14.82
C THR A 362 -2.23 -9.88 14.24
N LEU A 363 -0.89 -9.91 14.39
CA LEU A 363 -0.09 -11.01 13.84
C LEU A 363 -0.37 -12.37 14.50
N ALA A 364 -0.77 -12.39 15.77
CA ALA A 364 -1.10 -13.62 16.50
C ALA A 364 -2.48 -14.20 16.15
N HIS A 365 -3.40 -13.37 15.64
CA HIS A 365 -4.78 -13.79 15.34
C HIS A 365 -5.06 -13.98 13.83
N ARG A 366 -4.12 -13.60 12.95
CA ARG A 366 -4.23 -13.84 11.51
C ARG A 366 -4.26 -15.35 11.14
N PRO A 367 -5.02 -15.74 10.10
CA PRO A 367 -6.02 -14.92 9.40
C PRO A 367 -7.33 -14.83 10.19
N GLU A 368 -7.87 -13.62 10.27
CA GLU A 368 -9.17 -13.36 10.86
C GLU A 368 -10.28 -13.53 9.79
N GLY A 369 -11.32 -14.28 10.15
CA GLY A 369 -12.45 -14.60 9.27
C GLY A 369 -13.56 -13.55 9.36
N THR A 370 -14.70 -13.94 9.91
CA THR A 370 -15.83 -13.06 10.19
C THR A 370 -16.33 -13.24 11.62
N ASP A 371 -16.99 -12.21 12.16
CA ASP A 371 -17.68 -12.26 13.44
C ASP A 371 -19.17 -12.65 13.34
N ASP A 372 -19.63 -13.01 12.13
CA ASP A 372 -21.02 -13.35 11.78
C ASP A 372 -22.04 -12.21 12.07
N HIS A 373 -21.56 -10.99 12.30
CA HIS A 373 -22.40 -9.80 12.46
C HIS A 373 -22.23 -8.85 11.28
N TRP A 374 -21.02 -8.36 11.05
CA TRP A 374 -20.73 -7.39 9.99
C TRP A 374 -19.24 -7.29 9.65
N ILE A 375 -18.36 -7.72 10.56
CA ILE A 375 -16.91 -7.70 10.35
C ILE A 375 -16.54 -8.94 9.56
N ALA A 376 -15.96 -8.76 8.37
CA ALA A 376 -15.70 -9.87 7.46
C ALA A 376 -14.42 -9.67 6.64
N TRP A 377 -13.54 -10.67 6.72
CA TRP A 377 -12.38 -10.84 5.84
C TRP A 377 -11.33 -9.73 5.92
N GLU A 378 -11.17 -9.08 7.07
CA GLU A 378 -10.26 -7.93 7.18
C GLU A 378 -8.79 -8.28 6.98
N THR A 379 -8.35 -9.49 7.36
CA THR A 379 -6.99 -9.94 7.00
C THR A 379 -6.82 -10.05 5.48
N LEU A 380 -7.83 -10.55 4.76
CA LEU A 380 -7.77 -10.61 3.29
C LEU A 380 -7.71 -9.21 2.71
N THR A 381 -8.56 -8.31 3.19
CA THR A 381 -8.78 -7.00 2.58
C THR A 381 -7.75 -5.95 2.98
N HIS A 382 -7.23 -6.00 4.21
CA HIS A 382 -6.36 -4.98 4.80
C HIS A 382 -5.01 -5.48 5.32
N GLY A 383 -4.82 -6.79 5.46
CA GLY A 383 -3.58 -7.38 5.96
C GLY A 383 -2.36 -6.96 5.14
N ASP A 384 -1.50 -6.10 5.70
CA ASP A 384 -0.30 -5.58 5.02
C ASP A 384 -0.58 -4.89 3.67
N THR A 385 -1.79 -4.36 3.45
CA THR A 385 -2.12 -3.58 2.24
C THR A 385 -1.67 -2.12 2.32
N GLY A 386 -1.46 -1.61 3.54
CA GLY A 386 -0.95 -0.27 3.82
C GLY A 386 0.57 -0.16 3.82
N THR A 387 1.32 -1.27 3.70
CA THR A 387 2.78 -1.17 3.57
C THR A 387 3.07 -0.55 2.22
N PRO A 388 3.89 0.52 2.13
CA PRO A 388 4.32 1.01 0.83
C PRO A 388 4.79 -0.19 0.02
N ALA A 389 4.21 -0.38 -1.18
CA ALA A 389 4.71 -1.40 -2.10
C ALA A 389 6.23 -1.21 -2.14
N ALA A 390 6.99 -2.29 -1.91
CA ALA A 390 8.44 -2.20 -1.92
C ALA A 390 8.84 -1.42 -3.17
N ALA A 391 9.54 -0.30 -2.97
CA ALA A 391 9.81 0.63 -4.06
C ALA A 391 10.38 -0.17 -5.23
N ASN A 392 9.91 0.11 -6.45
CA ASN A 392 10.45 -0.56 -7.63
C ASN A 392 11.97 -0.38 -7.60
N ASP A 393 12.71 -1.43 -7.94
CA ASP A 393 14.17 -1.37 -7.97
C ASP A 393 14.73 -2.37 -8.99
N PHE A 394 15.98 -2.15 -9.42
CA PHE A 394 16.66 -3.02 -10.38
C PHE A 394 18.15 -3.14 -10.07
N SER A 395 18.82 -4.14 -10.64
CA SER A 395 20.28 -4.25 -10.63
C SER A 395 20.86 -4.12 -12.04
N LEU A 396 22.14 -3.76 -12.14
CA LEU A 396 22.88 -3.65 -13.40
C LEU A 396 24.26 -4.31 -13.28
N ALA A 397 24.62 -5.17 -14.23
CA ALA A 397 25.90 -5.90 -14.25
C ALA A 397 26.48 -5.99 -15.67
N LEU A 398 27.79 -6.21 -15.76
CA LEU A 398 28.54 -6.30 -17.02
C LEU A 398 29.27 -7.64 -17.13
N SER A 399 29.24 -8.27 -18.31
CA SER A 399 29.96 -9.51 -18.58
C SER A 399 30.55 -9.53 -20.01
N PRO A 400 31.89 -9.57 -20.18
CA PRO A 400 32.89 -9.44 -19.12
C PRO A 400 32.91 -8.01 -18.53
N ALA A 401 33.41 -7.85 -17.29
CA ALA A 401 33.58 -6.54 -16.65
C ALA A 401 34.85 -5.79 -17.09
N SER A 402 35.66 -6.39 -17.96
CA SER A 402 36.89 -5.81 -18.49
C SER A 402 37.23 -6.36 -19.87
N GLY A 403 37.98 -5.60 -20.66
CA GLY A 403 38.52 -6.07 -21.93
C GLY A 403 39.76 -5.27 -22.36
N SER A 404 40.58 -5.87 -23.21
CA SER A 404 41.78 -5.24 -23.75
C SER A 404 41.76 -5.23 -25.27
N VAL A 405 42.10 -4.08 -25.87
CA VAL A 405 42.08 -3.86 -27.31
C VAL A 405 43.23 -2.97 -27.74
N SER A 406 43.71 -3.15 -28.97
CA SER A 406 44.61 -2.18 -29.60
C SER A 406 43.85 -0.89 -29.93
N ALA A 407 44.53 0.26 -29.88
CA ALA A 407 43.98 1.53 -30.35
C ALA A 407 43.40 1.40 -31.78
N GLY A 408 42.18 1.87 -31.99
CA GLY A 408 41.44 1.72 -33.25
C GLY A 408 40.51 0.50 -33.30
N SER A 409 40.56 -0.39 -32.30
CA SER A 409 39.70 -1.57 -32.21
C SER A 409 38.56 -1.37 -31.19
N PRO A 410 37.38 -1.96 -31.42
CA PRO A 410 36.28 -1.91 -30.47
C PRO A 410 36.38 -2.99 -29.39
N ALA A 411 35.82 -2.72 -28.22
CA ALA A 411 35.58 -3.68 -27.14
C ALA A 411 34.07 -3.82 -26.88
N THR A 412 33.60 -5.00 -26.50
CA THR A 412 32.17 -5.23 -26.22
C THR A 412 31.96 -5.94 -24.88
N ALA A 413 30.82 -5.67 -24.24
CA ALA A 413 30.37 -6.37 -23.04
C ALA A 413 28.84 -6.47 -23.01
N ALA A 414 28.30 -7.58 -22.50
CA ALA A 414 26.88 -7.72 -22.22
C ALA A 414 26.52 -6.91 -20.98
N VAL A 415 25.44 -6.12 -21.06
CA VAL A 415 24.82 -5.41 -19.94
C VAL A 415 23.59 -6.21 -19.55
N SER A 416 23.57 -6.73 -18.32
CA SER A 416 22.45 -7.47 -17.77
C SER A 416 21.72 -6.62 -16.73
N THR A 417 20.39 -6.59 -16.79
CA THR A 417 19.55 -5.98 -15.76
C THR A 417 18.63 -7.00 -15.13
N ALA A 418 18.25 -6.82 -13.87
CA ALA A 418 17.24 -7.64 -13.20
C ALA A 418 16.32 -6.77 -12.35
N THR A 419 15.04 -7.10 -12.25
CA THR A 419 14.12 -6.46 -11.30
C THR A 419 14.40 -7.02 -9.91
N THR A 420 14.78 -6.17 -8.96
CA THR A 420 15.10 -6.57 -7.57
C THR A 420 13.90 -6.36 -6.65
N SER A 421 13.02 -5.43 -6.97
CA SER A 421 11.76 -5.15 -6.26
C SER A 421 10.73 -4.55 -7.21
N GLY A 422 9.44 -4.82 -6.96
CA GLY A 422 8.33 -4.23 -7.71
C GLY A 422 8.20 -4.71 -9.16
N THR A 423 7.76 -3.82 -10.06
CA THR A 423 7.51 -4.13 -11.49
C THR A 423 8.71 -3.79 -12.36
N ALA A 424 8.90 -4.49 -13.48
CA ALA A 424 9.93 -4.16 -14.47
C ALA A 424 9.78 -2.71 -14.98
N GLN A 425 10.90 -2.01 -15.12
CA GLN A 425 10.94 -0.59 -15.50
C GLN A 425 11.83 -0.36 -16.70
N SER A 426 11.55 0.68 -17.49
CA SER A 426 12.44 1.13 -18.56
C SER A 426 13.72 1.73 -17.98
N VAL A 427 14.86 1.13 -18.32
CA VAL A 427 16.22 1.47 -17.88
C VAL A 427 16.99 2.05 -19.06
N THR A 428 17.27 3.35 -19.03
CA THR A 428 18.11 4.03 -20.02
C THR A 428 19.59 3.90 -19.66
N LEU A 429 20.43 3.51 -20.61
CA LEU A 429 21.86 3.22 -20.40
C LEU A 429 22.75 4.36 -20.92
N THR A 430 23.72 4.77 -20.10
CA THR A 430 24.75 5.75 -20.48
C THR A 430 26.12 5.30 -19.98
N ALA A 431 27.19 5.87 -20.55
CA ALA A 431 28.56 5.60 -20.13
C ALA A 431 29.36 6.90 -19.97
N THR A 432 30.22 6.95 -18.95
CA THR A 432 31.17 8.05 -18.69
C THR A 432 32.56 7.50 -18.36
N GLY A 433 33.59 8.35 -18.36
CA GLY A 433 34.97 7.91 -18.08
C GLY A 433 35.71 7.32 -19.29
N LEU A 434 35.21 7.58 -20.51
CA LEU A 434 35.86 7.15 -21.76
C LEU A 434 37.20 7.90 -21.97
N PRO A 435 38.23 7.22 -22.52
CA PRO A 435 39.45 7.90 -22.94
C PRO A 435 39.21 8.87 -24.10
N ALA A 436 40.12 9.83 -24.28
CA ALA A 436 40.12 10.70 -25.44
C ALA A 436 40.20 9.87 -26.74
N GLY A 437 39.30 10.15 -27.70
CA GLY A 437 39.21 9.37 -28.94
C GLY A 437 38.34 8.11 -28.85
N ALA A 438 37.70 7.83 -27.71
CA ALA A 438 36.74 6.72 -27.59
C ALA A 438 35.29 7.19 -27.48
N SER A 439 34.36 6.31 -27.88
CA SER A 439 32.91 6.48 -27.72
C SER A 439 32.26 5.19 -27.24
N ALA A 440 31.12 5.29 -26.55
CA ALA A 440 30.32 4.14 -26.11
C ALA A 440 28.92 4.18 -26.75
N SER A 441 28.41 3.01 -27.09
CA SER A 441 27.04 2.82 -27.58
C SER A 441 26.40 1.58 -26.96
N PHE A 442 25.07 1.57 -26.93
CA PHE A 442 24.26 0.49 -26.36
C PHE A 442 23.22 0.03 -27.37
N SER A 443 23.06 -1.30 -27.52
CA SER A 443 22.06 -1.88 -28.43
C SER A 443 21.26 -2.96 -27.68
N PRO A 444 20.03 -2.68 -27.23
CA PRO A 444 19.33 -1.39 -27.32
C PRO A 444 19.80 -0.37 -26.25
N ALA A 445 19.57 0.92 -26.50
CA ALA A 445 19.96 2.00 -25.57
C ALA A 445 19.07 2.11 -24.31
N SER A 446 17.90 1.50 -24.34
CA SER A 446 17.03 1.32 -23.18
C SER A 446 16.43 -0.09 -23.18
N VAL A 447 16.30 -0.69 -22.00
CA VAL A 447 15.76 -2.04 -21.78
C VAL A 447 14.75 -2.00 -20.64
N ASN A 448 13.77 -2.90 -20.63
CA ASN A 448 13.04 -3.15 -19.39
C ASN A 448 13.94 -3.94 -18.42
N SER A 449 13.91 -3.63 -17.12
CA SER A 449 14.65 -4.39 -16.12
C SER A 449 14.26 -5.87 -16.18
N GLY A 450 15.27 -6.76 -16.20
CA GLY A 450 15.11 -8.19 -16.52
C GLY A 450 15.59 -8.56 -17.93
N SER A 451 15.79 -7.57 -18.81
CA SER A 451 16.36 -7.74 -20.15
C SER A 451 17.83 -7.30 -20.22
N GLY A 452 18.50 -7.62 -21.33
CA GLY A 452 19.89 -7.27 -21.57
C GLY A 452 20.10 -6.28 -22.72
N SER A 453 21.27 -5.64 -22.74
CA SER A 453 21.79 -4.80 -23.82
C SER A 453 23.25 -5.16 -24.10
N THR A 454 23.81 -4.68 -25.21
CA THR A 454 25.24 -4.81 -25.51
C THR A 454 25.92 -3.45 -25.46
N LEU A 455 26.91 -3.28 -24.60
CA LEU A 455 27.86 -2.15 -24.61
C LEU A 455 28.90 -2.38 -25.71
N THR A 456 29.10 -1.38 -26.56
CA THR A 456 30.23 -1.32 -27.51
C THR A 456 31.03 -0.05 -27.27
N VAL A 457 32.30 -0.20 -26.90
CA VAL A 457 33.26 0.90 -26.77
C VAL A 457 34.16 0.91 -28.00
N THR A 458 34.08 1.96 -28.81
CA THR A 458 34.92 2.12 -30.01
C THR A 458 36.07 3.05 -29.70
N THR A 459 37.30 2.64 -30.03
CA THR A 459 38.50 3.48 -29.92
C THR A 459 38.97 3.94 -31.30
N THR A 460 39.62 5.10 -31.38
CA THR A 460 40.38 5.53 -32.57
C THR A 460 41.84 5.11 -32.48
N ALA A 461 42.55 5.15 -33.60
CA ALA A 461 44.00 4.94 -33.65
C ALA A 461 44.80 5.94 -32.77
N SER A 462 44.23 7.11 -32.48
CA SER A 462 44.80 8.14 -31.59
C SER A 462 44.42 7.99 -30.12
N THR A 463 43.61 6.97 -29.77
CA THR A 463 43.23 6.73 -28.38
C THR A 463 44.47 6.33 -27.58
N PRO A 464 44.84 7.05 -26.50
CA PRO A 464 46.08 6.76 -25.80
C PRO A 464 46.08 5.37 -25.15
N ALA A 465 47.25 4.74 -25.10
CA ALA A 465 47.42 3.52 -24.32
C ALA A 465 47.19 3.81 -22.83
N GLY A 466 46.51 2.91 -22.15
CA GLY A 466 46.17 3.07 -20.75
C GLY A 466 45.07 2.14 -20.30
N THR A 467 44.76 2.21 -19.01
CA THR A 467 43.62 1.51 -18.42
C THR A 467 42.60 2.55 -17.98
N TYR A 468 41.37 2.41 -18.45
CA TYR A 468 40.30 3.37 -18.29
C TYR A 468 39.09 2.71 -17.60
N PRO A 469 38.72 3.14 -16.39
CA PRO A 469 37.50 2.70 -15.74
C PRO A 469 36.30 3.45 -16.35
N ILE A 470 35.51 2.76 -17.16
CA ILE A 470 34.30 3.30 -17.79
C ILE A 470 33.11 2.97 -16.89
N THR A 471 32.38 3.99 -16.44
CA THR A 471 31.18 3.81 -15.61
C THR A 471 29.96 3.70 -16.52
N VAL A 472 29.29 2.55 -16.50
CA VAL A 472 27.99 2.33 -17.13
C VAL A 472 26.91 2.60 -16.11
N LYS A 473 25.97 3.49 -16.44
CA LYS A 473 24.85 3.88 -15.58
C LYS A 473 23.53 3.49 -16.22
N GLY A 474 22.68 2.79 -15.47
CA GLY A 474 21.27 2.57 -15.78
C GLY A 474 20.41 3.58 -15.01
N THR A 475 19.46 4.23 -15.70
CA THR A 475 18.52 5.18 -15.09
C THR A 475 17.08 4.74 -15.35
N ALA A 476 16.30 4.59 -14.28
CA ALA A 476 14.88 4.27 -14.31
C ALA A 476 14.10 5.21 -13.39
N ALA A 477 12.77 5.11 -13.37
CA ALA A 477 11.91 5.90 -12.48
C ALA A 477 12.19 5.66 -10.99
N SER A 478 12.75 4.50 -10.63
CA SER A 478 13.15 4.12 -9.27
C SER A 478 14.46 4.73 -8.78
N GLY A 479 15.29 5.23 -9.69
CA GLY A 479 16.65 5.67 -9.38
C GLY A 479 17.67 5.17 -10.38
N THR A 480 18.93 5.10 -9.95
CA THR A 480 20.05 4.79 -10.84
C THR A 480 21.02 3.80 -10.22
N HIS A 481 21.47 2.84 -11.01
CA HIS A 481 22.49 1.85 -10.65
C HIS A 481 23.64 1.90 -11.65
N SER A 482 24.85 1.55 -11.20
CA SER A 482 26.05 1.62 -12.03
C SER A 482 26.91 0.37 -11.92
N ALA A 483 27.60 0.02 -13.00
CA ALA A 483 28.68 -0.94 -13.01
C ALA A 483 29.89 -0.38 -13.78
N THR A 484 31.09 -0.86 -13.47
CA THR A 484 32.32 -0.39 -14.11
C THR A 484 32.81 -1.42 -15.12
N TYR A 485 33.10 -0.96 -16.34
CA TYR A 485 33.84 -1.68 -17.36
C TYR A 485 35.28 -1.19 -17.41
N THR A 486 36.26 -2.06 -17.19
CA THR A 486 37.68 -1.68 -17.27
C THR A 486 38.21 -1.94 -18.69
N LEU A 487 38.47 -0.87 -19.44
CA LEU A 487 39.07 -0.95 -20.78
C LEU A 487 40.59 -0.76 -20.70
N THR A 488 41.36 -1.72 -21.21
CA THR A 488 42.80 -1.56 -21.43
C THR A 488 43.09 -1.33 -22.91
N VAL A 489 43.53 -0.13 -23.26
CA VAL A 489 43.98 0.21 -24.61
C VAL A 489 45.49 -0.03 -24.70
N THR A 490 45.89 -0.85 -25.66
CA THR A 490 47.30 -1.06 -26.00
C THR A 490 47.64 -0.28 -27.27
N THR A 491 48.86 0.26 -27.35
CA THR A 491 49.40 0.75 -28.61
C THR A 491 50.15 -0.39 -29.29
N THR A 492 49.90 -0.61 -30.57
CA THR A 492 50.92 -1.21 -31.43
C THR A 492 52.00 -0.15 -31.57
N SER A 493 53.09 -0.28 -30.81
CA SER A 493 54.30 0.53 -30.99
C SER A 493 54.83 0.34 -32.41
N THR A 494 54.45 1.20 -33.34
CA THR A 494 55.27 1.50 -34.51
C THR A 494 56.46 2.31 -33.97
N GLY A 495 57.64 1.68 -33.87
CA GLY A 495 58.82 2.33 -33.29
C GLY A 495 59.15 3.61 -34.05
N THR A 496 59.75 4.63 -33.43
CA THR A 496 60.10 5.87 -34.16
C THR A 496 60.94 5.57 -35.41
N CYS A 497 60.47 5.96 -36.60
CA CYS A 497 61.26 5.84 -37.83
C CYS A 497 62.57 6.62 -37.69
N GLN A 498 63.68 5.92 -37.96
CA GLN A 498 64.97 6.54 -38.19
C GLN A 498 64.95 7.37 -39.49
N PRO A 499 65.92 8.24 -39.75
CA PRO A 499 65.97 9.01 -40.99
C PRO A 499 65.83 8.10 -42.23
N ALA A 500 65.04 8.53 -43.22
CA ALA A 500 64.81 7.73 -44.42
C ALA A 500 66.13 7.39 -45.12
N TRP A 501 66.29 6.12 -45.52
CA TRP A 501 67.44 5.67 -46.29
C TRP A 501 67.54 6.46 -47.61
N ASN A 502 68.76 6.91 -47.93
CA ASN A 502 69.06 7.71 -49.10
C ASN A 502 70.15 7.03 -49.94
N PRO A 503 69.91 6.71 -51.21
CA PRO A 503 70.89 6.04 -52.07
C PRO A 503 72.20 6.84 -52.25
N ALA A 504 72.15 8.16 -52.12
CA ALA A 504 73.32 9.03 -52.30
C ALA A 504 74.20 9.18 -51.03
N THR A 505 73.79 8.61 -49.90
CA THR A 505 74.50 8.71 -48.62
C THR A 505 75.36 7.46 -48.40
N ALA A 506 76.62 7.66 -48.00
CA ALA A 506 77.47 6.58 -47.52
C ALA A 506 77.18 6.31 -46.05
N TYR A 507 76.80 5.08 -45.72
CA TYR A 507 76.50 4.64 -44.36
C TYR A 507 77.66 3.83 -43.80
N VAL A 508 78.03 4.07 -42.54
CA VAL A 508 79.06 3.32 -41.80
C VAL A 508 78.40 2.36 -40.81
N PRO A 509 79.12 1.33 -40.30
CA PRO A 509 78.58 0.42 -39.31
C PRO A 509 77.96 1.15 -38.10
N ASN A 510 76.77 0.71 -37.71
CA ASN A 510 75.86 1.25 -36.69
C ASN A 510 75.01 2.46 -37.08
N ASP A 511 75.15 3.01 -38.30
CA ASP A 511 74.18 3.99 -38.80
C ASP A 511 72.79 3.36 -38.88
N GLN A 512 71.75 4.15 -38.55
CA GLN A 512 70.37 3.69 -38.56
C GLN A 512 69.52 4.49 -39.54
N VAL A 513 68.67 3.78 -40.29
CA VAL A 513 67.79 4.36 -41.31
C VAL A 513 66.43 3.68 -41.30
N SER A 514 65.40 4.36 -41.81
CA SER A 514 64.13 3.73 -42.13
C SER A 514 64.00 3.45 -43.63
N TYR A 515 63.44 2.31 -43.99
CA TYR A 515 63.06 1.97 -45.35
C TYR A 515 61.83 1.06 -45.34
N ASN A 516 60.82 1.40 -46.13
CA ASN A 516 59.60 0.60 -46.31
C ASN A 516 58.87 0.23 -44.99
N GLY A 517 58.84 1.14 -44.02
CA GLY A 517 58.17 0.95 -42.72
C GLY A 517 58.96 0.11 -41.71
N HIS A 518 60.25 -0.10 -41.93
CA HIS A 518 61.16 -0.81 -41.03
C HIS A 518 62.41 0.02 -40.75
N ASN A 519 62.94 -0.09 -39.53
CA ASN A 519 64.24 0.48 -39.17
C ASN A 519 65.33 -0.55 -39.43
N TYR A 520 66.46 -0.10 -39.98
CA TYR A 520 67.62 -0.94 -40.26
C TYR A 520 68.88 -0.36 -39.62
N THR A 521 69.82 -1.22 -39.22
CA THR A 521 71.17 -0.85 -38.78
C THR A 521 72.21 -1.35 -39.77
N ALA A 522 73.09 -0.46 -40.22
CA ALA A 522 74.20 -0.81 -41.11
C ALA A 522 75.20 -1.69 -40.36
N LEU A 523 75.56 -2.84 -40.92
CA LEU A 523 76.58 -3.76 -40.40
C LEU A 523 77.95 -3.49 -41.04
N TYR A 524 77.95 -3.00 -42.28
CA TYR A 524 79.15 -2.68 -43.06
C TYR A 524 78.98 -1.35 -43.78
N TRP A 525 80.11 -0.78 -44.23
CA TRP A 525 80.09 0.42 -45.05
C TRP A 525 79.40 0.15 -46.40
N SER A 526 78.45 1.01 -46.79
CA SER A 526 77.78 0.92 -48.10
C SER A 526 77.22 2.25 -48.58
N THR A 527 77.10 2.40 -49.91
CA THR A 527 76.38 3.48 -50.58
C THR A 527 75.49 2.83 -51.64
N ASP A 528 74.25 3.31 -51.80
CA ASP A 528 73.27 2.81 -52.78
C ASP A 528 72.88 1.32 -52.64
N VAL A 529 73.03 0.75 -51.43
CA VAL A 529 72.50 -0.60 -51.12
C VAL A 529 71.19 -0.48 -50.34
N THR A 530 70.08 -0.82 -50.99
CA THR A 530 68.74 -0.71 -50.42
C THR A 530 68.52 -1.70 -49.25
N PRO A 531 68.13 -1.24 -48.04
CA PRO A 531 67.78 -2.11 -46.93
C PRO A 531 66.63 -3.06 -47.27
N GLY A 532 66.69 -4.30 -46.79
CA GLY A 532 65.68 -5.34 -47.06
C GLY A 532 65.72 -5.95 -48.47
N SER A 533 66.65 -5.53 -49.35
CA SER A 533 66.84 -6.18 -50.66
C SER A 533 67.55 -7.53 -50.55
N ALA A 534 67.34 -8.42 -51.52
CA ALA A 534 67.90 -9.77 -51.52
C ALA A 534 69.44 -9.84 -51.51
N ILE A 535 70.12 -8.74 -51.88
CA ILE A 535 71.58 -8.63 -51.92
C ILE A 535 72.17 -7.96 -50.67
N ALA A 536 71.33 -7.50 -49.75
CA ALA A 536 71.73 -6.62 -48.64
C ALA A 536 71.64 -7.27 -47.25
N TRP A 537 71.35 -8.58 -47.18
CA TRP A 537 71.15 -9.31 -45.92
C TRP A 537 72.36 -9.31 -44.98
N ASN A 538 73.56 -9.11 -45.51
CA ASN A 538 74.78 -8.95 -44.72
C ASN A 538 75.15 -7.48 -44.46
N ILE A 539 74.50 -6.52 -45.13
CA ILE A 539 74.82 -5.08 -45.06
C ILE A 539 73.89 -4.37 -44.07
N TRP A 540 72.62 -4.79 -43.97
CA TRP A 540 71.63 -4.19 -43.08
C TRP A 540 71.02 -5.24 -42.15
N GLN A 541 70.92 -4.91 -40.85
CA GLN A 541 70.14 -5.64 -39.88
C GLN A 541 68.76 -5.00 -39.73
N ASP A 542 67.68 -5.73 -39.99
CA ASP A 542 66.30 -5.27 -39.74
C ASP A 542 66.02 -5.25 -38.23
N ASN A 543 65.62 -4.09 -37.72
CA ASN A 543 65.30 -3.84 -36.31
C ASN A 543 63.78 -3.87 -36.04
N GLY A 544 62.96 -4.19 -37.04
CA GLY A 544 61.52 -4.28 -36.96
C GLY A 544 60.78 -3.05 -37.48
N THR A 545 59.46 -3.14 -37.43
CA THR A 545 58.55 -2.12 -37.95
C THR A 545 58.69 -0.80 -37.22
N CYS A 546 58.75 0.28 -37.98
CA CYS A 546 58.77 1.65 -37.49
C CYS A 546 57.67 2.49 -38.12
#